data_AF-A0A354IT82-F1
#
_entry.id   AF-A0A354IT82-F1
#
_cell.length_a   1.000
_cell.length_b   1.000
_cell.length_c   1.000
_cell.angle_alpha   90.00
_cell.angle_beta   90.00
_cell.angle_gamma   90.00
#
_symmetry.space_group_name_H-M   'P 1'
#
loop_
_entity.id
_entity.type
_entity.pdbx_description
1 polymer ?
#
loop_
_entity_poly.entity_id
_entity_poly.type
_entity_poly.pdbx_seq_one_letter_code
_entity_poly.pdbx_strand_id
1 'polypeptide(L)'
;MNRRTRLPALGLMAALFASSFSVPFATSAQAASPGNDPAALAKIRDAAMTSDYAWERTADMTDLIGPRLSGSAGAAAAVNQVADAMRKLGAKVTLQPVKVPHWVRGVETGELVDYKGRPDGITQRVVLT
;
A
#
# COMPACT_ATOMS: atom_id res chain seq x y z
N MET A 1 33.58 69.83 -24.34
CA MET A 1 33.53 70.33 -25.73
C MET A 1 32.78 69.31 -26.60
N ASN A 2 31.50 69.59 -26.83
CA ASN A 2 30.62 69.18 -27.94
C ASN A 2 30.73 67.78 -28.57
N ARG A 3 29.78 66.91 -28.18
CA ARG A 3 29.26 65.84 -29.04
C ARG A 3 28.48 66.47 -30.20
N ARG A 4 28.79 66.07 -31.44
CA ARG A 4 27.90 66.21 -32.59
C ARG A 4 27.89 64.92 -33.40
N THR A 5 26.67 64.44 -33.59
CA THR A 5 26.18 63.25 -34.28
C THR A 5 26.32 63.31 -35.80
N ARG A 6 26.59 62.16 -36.45
CA ARG A 6 26.12 61.83 -37.82
C ARG A 6 25.84 60.31 -37.92
N LEU A 7 24.58 59.96 -38.15
CA LEU A 7 24.08 58.66 -38.71
C LEU A 7 24.04 58.81 -40.26
N PRO A 8 23.83 57.78 -41.13
CA PRO A 8 23.09 56.53 -40.92
C PRO A 8 23.60 55.28 -41.72
N ALA A 9 22.74 54.26 -41.82
CA ALA A 9 22.70 53.19 -42.82
C ALA A 9 23.45 51.88 -42.53
N LEU A 10 22.94 51.11 -41.56
CA LEU A 10 23.04 49.65 -41.62
C LEU A 10 21.64 49.06 -41.31
N GLY A 11 20.71 49.30 -42.22
CA GLY A 11 19.38 48.70 -42.19
C GLY A 11 19.25 47.67 -43.31
N LEU A 12 19.72 46.44 -43.10
CA LEU A 12 19.24 45.23 -43.78
C LEU A 12 19.91 43.99 -43.16
N MET A 13 19.28 43.36 -42.16
CA MET A 13 19.48 41.95 -41.72
C MET A 13 18.90 41.74 -40.31
N ALA A 14 17.66 42.17 -40.08
CA ALA A 14 16.93 41.88 -38.84
C ALA A 14 15.55 41.32 -39.20
N ALA A 15 15.52 40.15 -39.86
CA ALA A 15 14.25 39.51 -40.23
C ALA A 15 14.30 37.98 -40.32
N LEU A 16 15.25 37.28 -39.67
CA LEU A 16 15.36 35.81 -39.80
C LEU A 16 15.67 35.04 -38.50
N PHE A 17 15.50 35.62 -37.31
CA PHE A 17 15.81 34.93 -36.05
C PHE A 17 14.71 35.04 -34.97
N ALA A 18 13.45 35.23 -35.36
CA ALA A 18 12.35 35.41 -34.40
C ALA A 18 11.18 34.42 -34.58
N SER A 19 11.38 33.24 -35.17
CA SER A 19 10.26 32.32 -35.44
C SER A 19 10.52 30.82 -35.25
N SER A 20 11.65 30.41 -34.67
CA SER A 20 12.03 28.97 -34.70
C SER A 20 12.24 28.33 -33.34
N PHE A 21 11.40 28.59 -32.35
CA PHE A 21 11.36 27.72 -31.15
C PHE A 21 9.96 27.62 -30.52
N SER A 22 8.95 27.27 -31.32
CA SER A 22 7.83 26.49 -30.80
C SER A 22 8.20 25.02 -30.95
N VAL A 23 8.81 24.44 -29.92
CA VAL A 23 8.90 22.97 -29.82
C VAL A 23 7.50 22.51 -29.41
N PRO A 24 6.74 21.82 -30.28
CA PRO A 24 5.51 21.19 -29.82
C PRO A 24 5.93 20.11 -28.82
N PHE A 25 5.63 20.35 -27.54
CA PHE A 25 5.55 19.26 -26.57
C PHE A 25 4.41 18.36 -27.06
N ALA A 26 4.76 17.33 -27.82
CA ALA A 26 3.83 16.28 -28.17
C ALA A 26 3.42 15.59 -26.86
N THR A 27 2.21 15.86 -26.38
CA THR A 27 1.54 15.02 -25.40
C THR A 27 1.30 13.68 -26.07
N SER A 28 2.23 12.74 -25.92
CA SER A 28 1.97 11.36 -26.27
C SER A 28 0.82 10.89 -25.39
N ALA A 29 -0.35 10.67 -26.00
CA ALA A 29 -1.45 9.96 -25.37
C ALA A 29 -0.91 8.57 -25.01
N GLN A 30 -0.64 8.36 -23.72
CA GLN A 30 -0.18 7.08 -23.22
C GLN A 30 -1.33 6.10 -23.44
N ALA A 31 -1.22 5.24 -24.45
CA ALA A 31 -2.18 4.18 -24.66
C ALA A 31 -2.24 3.36 -23.36
N ALA A 32 -3.45 3.18 -22.82
CA ALA A 32 -3.65 2.36 -21.63
C ALA A 32 -3.03 0.99 -21.88
N SER A 33 -2.14 0.55 -21.00
CA SER A 33 -1.59 -0.80 -21.05
C SER A 33 -2.75 -1.82 -21.07
N PRO A 34 -2.59 -2.98 -21.74
CA PRO A 34 -3.61 -4.02 -21.72
C PRO A 34 -4.04 -4.32 -20.28
N GLY A 35 -5.32 -4.13 -19.96
CA GLY A 35 -5.88 -4.30 -18.61
C GLY A 35 -6.33 -3.01 -17.90
N ASN A 36 -5.98 -1.82 -18.40
CA ASN A 36 -6.40 -0.53 -17.82
C ASN A 36 -7.59 0.11 -18.56
N ASP A 37 -8.43 -0.71 -19.20
CA ASP A 37 -9.69 -0.24 -19.79
C ASP A 37 -10.67 0.21 -18.69
N PRO A 38 -11.18 1.46 -18.71
CA PRO A 38 -12.07 1.97 -17.67
C PRO A 38 -13.32 1.10 -17.43
N ALA A 39 -13.86 0.48 -18.48
CA ALA A 39 -15.03 -0.38 -18.35
C ALA A 39 -14.69 -1.70 -17.64
N ALA A 40 -13.54 -2.30 -17.94
CA ALA A 40 -13.03 -3.46 -17.21
C ALA A 40 -12.77 -3.15 -15.71
N LEU A 41 -12.16 -1.99 -15.42
CA LEU A 41 -11.91 -1.56 -14.03
C LEU A 41 -13.21 -1.33 -13.25
N ALA A 42 -14.23 -0.75 -13.89
CA ALA A 42 -15.55 -0.58 -13.28
C ALA A 42 -16.17 -1.92 -12.90
N LYS A 43 -16.08 -2.94 -13.77
CA LYS A 43 -16.57 -4.30 -13.48
C LYS A 43 -15.86 -4.93 -12.28
N ILE A 44 -14.53 -4.80 -12.20
CA ILE A 44 -13.74 -5.33 -11.07
C ILE A 44 -14.17 -4.65 -9.77
N ARG A 45 -14.29 -3.32 -9.77
CA ARG A 45 -14.78 -2.54 -8.63
C ARG A 45 -16.15 -3.02 -8.18
N ASP A 46 -17.11 -3.11 -9.12
CA ASP A 46 -18.49 -3.46 -8.79
C ASP A 46 -18.59 -4.89 -8.25
N ALA A 47 -17.83 -5.83 -8.80
CA ALA A 47 -17.73 -7.19 -8.26
C ALA A 47 -17.14 -7.22 -6.84
N ALA A 48 -16.09 -6.44 -6.59
CA ALA A 48 -15.46 -6.36 -5.26
C ALA A 48 -16.38 -5.73 -4.21
N MET A 49 -17.18 -4.73 -4.60
CA MET A 49 -18.10 -4.04 -3.69
C MET A 49 -19.37 -4.83 -3.38
N THR A 50 -19.76 -5.77 -4.24
CA THR A 50 -20.98 -6.57 -4.09
C THR A 50 -20.73 -7.96 -3.51
N SER A 51 -19.48 -8.40 -3.46
CA SER A 51 -19.10 -9.71 -2.93
C SER A 51 -18.66 -9.64 -1.47
N ASP A 52 -19.02 -10.66 -0.70
CA ASP A 52 -18.55 -10.93 0.67
C ASP A 52 -17.24 -11.72 0.73
N TYR A 53 -16.66 -12.09 -0.43
CA TYR A 53 -15.50 -12.96 -0.52
C TYR A 53 -14.32 -12.54 0.38
N ALA A 54 -14.00 -11.24 0.45
CA ALA A 54 -12.91 -10.74 1.28
C ALA A 54 -13.19 -10.89 2.79
N TRP A 55 -14.45 -10.74 3.18
CA TRP A 55 -14.88 -10.97 4.55
C TRP A 55 -14.75 -12.45 4.91
N GLU A 56 -15.26 -13.35 4.07
CA GLU A 56 -15.13 -14.79 4.32
C GLU A 56 -13.68 -15.24 4.44
N ARG A 57 -12.78 -14.76 3.57
CA ARG A 57 -11.35 -15.12 3.67
C ARG A 57 -10.72 -14.56 4.96
N THR A 58 -11.19 -13.42 5.44
CA THR A 58 -10.75 -12.87 6.72
C THR A 58 -11.25 -13.73 7.88
N ALA A 59 -12.52 -14.13 7.84
CA ALA A 59 -13.13 -15.03 8.83
C ALA A 59 -12.42 -16.40 8.86
N ASP A 60 -12.13 -17.01 7.70
CA ASP A 60 -11.35 -18.24 7.61
C ASP A 60 -9.99 -18.11 8.31
N MET A 61 -9.33 -16.96 8.13
CA MET A 61 -8.02 -16.67 8.73
C MET A 61 -8.08 -16.40 10.24
N THR A 62 -9.17 -15.80 10.75
CA THR A 62 -9.31 -15.50 12.18
C THR A 62 -9.87 -16.66 12.96
N ASP A 63 -10.81 -17.41 12.37
CA ASP A 63 -11.62 -18.38 13.10
C ASP A 63 -11.02 -19.78 13.01
N LEU A 64 -10.39 -20.13 11.88
CA LEU A 64 -9.75 -21.45 11.71
C LEU A 64 -8.29 -21.47 12.19
N ILE A 65 -7.57 -20.35 12.05
CA ILE A 65 -6.15 -20.26 12.43
C ILE A 65 -5.97 -19.48 13.74
N GLY A 66 -6.57 -18.30 13.84
CA GLY A 66 -6.39 -17.43 15.00
C GLY A 66 -5.02 -16.75 15.04
N PRO A 67 -4.37 -16.65 16.22
CA PRO A 67 -3.12 -15.91 16.40
C PRO A 67 -1.97 -16.47 15.54
N ARG A 68 -1.26 -15.56 14.85
CA ARG A 68 -0.29 -15.92 13.80
C ARG A 68 0.92 -15.00 13.79
N LEU A 69 1.53 -14.84 14.97
CA LEU A 69 2.82 -14.17 15.15
C LEU A 69 3.90 -14.85 14.29
N SER A 70 4.81 -14.08 13.70
CA SER A 70 5.92 -14.63 12.91
C SER A 70 6.71 -15.68 13.68
N GLY A 71 7.00 -16.82 13.03
CA GLY A 71 7.72 -17.94 13.65
C GLY A 71 6.87 -18.83 14.56
N SER A 72 5.58 -18.52 14.75
CA SER A 72 4.64 -19.41 15.46
C SER A 72 4.05 -20.48 14.54
N ALA A 73 3.44 -21.51 15.14
CA ALA A 73 2.69 -22.53 14.41
C ALA A 73 1.51 -21.94 13.61
N GLY A 74 0.81 -20.93 14.16
CA GLY A 74 -0.29 -20.25 13.48
C GLY A 74 0.16 -19.49 12.23
N ALA A 75 1.35 -18.88 12.25
CA ALA A 75 1.92 -18.26 11.04
C ALA A 75 2.25 -19.28 9.94
N ALA A 76 2.79 -20.45 10.31
CA ALA A 76 3.05 -21.51 9.34
C ALA A 76 1.73 -22.07 8.74
N ALA A 77 0.70 -22.26 9.58
CA ALA A 77 -0.62 -22.66 9.12
C ALA A 77 -1.24 -21.64 8.14
N ALA A 78 -1.09 -20.34 8.44
CA ALA A 78 -1.57 -19.24 7.58
C ALA A 78 -0.93 -19.25 6.19
N VAL A 79 0.39 -19.45 6.13
CA VAL A 79 1.11 -19.54 4.84
C VAL A 79 0.55 -20.69 4.00
N ASN A 80 0.33 -21.87 4.62
CA ASN A 80 -0.18 -23.03 3.91
C ASN A 80 -1.64 -22.82 3.45
N GLN A 81 -2.52 -22.32 4.32
CA GLN A 81 -3.92 -22.10 3.99
C GLN A 81 -4.08 -21.12 2.81
N VAL A 82 -3.37 -19.99 2.84
CA VAL A 82 -3.42 -19.00 1.75
C VAL A 82 -2.87 -19.60 0.45
N ALA A 83 -1.75 -20.33 0.53
CA ALA A 83 -1.18 -20.97 -0.64
C ALA A 83 -2.14 -21.98 -1.28
N ASP A 84 -2.85 -22.76 -0.48
CA ASP A 84 -3.84 -23.72 -0.96
C ASP A 84 -5.08 -23.04 -1.52
N ALA A 85 -5.57 -21.97 -0.87
CA ALA A 85 -6.66 -21.16 -1.39
C ALA A 85 -6.32 -20.56 -2.77
N MET A 86 -5.12 -20.00 -2.91
CA MET A 86 -4.65 -19.46 -4.19
C MET A 86 -4.51 -20.54 -5.28
N ARG A 87 -4.00 -21.73 -4.93
CA ARG A 87 -3.92 -22.86 -5.87
C ARG A 87 -5.31 -23.31 -6.33
N LYS A 88 -6.29 -23.35 -5.44
CA LYS A 88 -7.70 -23.67 -5.78
C LYS A 88 -8.32 -22.67 -6.75
N LEU A 89 -7.89 -21.41 -6.71
CA LEU A 89 -8.29 -20.38 -7.69
C LEU A 89 -7.54 -20.50 -9.04
N GLY A 90 -6.64 -21.49 -9.19
CA GLY A 90 -5.86 -21.69 -10.40
C GLY A 90 -4.57 -20.86 -10.48
N ALA A 91 -4.16 -20.20 -9.39
CA ALA A 91 -2.91 -19.44 -9.37
C ALA A 91 -1.68 -20.36 -9.32
N LYS A 92 -0.60 -19.96 -10.01
CA LYS A 92 0.72 -20.56 -9.80
C LYS A 92 1.32 -20.02 -8.51
N VAL A 93 1.50 -20.88 -7.51
CA VAL A 93 1.96 -20.48 -6.17
C VAL A 93 3.33 -21.07 -5.86
N THR A 94 4.24 -20.22 -5.40
CA THR A 94 5.57 -20.61 -4.90
C THR A 94 5.76 -20.01 -3.51
N LEU A 95 6.10 -20.85 -2.52
CA LEU A 95 6.45 -20.38 -1.19
C LEU A 95 7.93 -19.98 -1.13
N GLN A 96 8.21 -18.83 -0.54
CA GLN A 96 9.58 -18.33 -0.36
C GLN A 96 9.96 -18.42 1.13
N PRO A 97 11.07 -19.09 1.48
CA PRO A 97 11.50 -19.17 2.87
C PRO A 97 12.00 -17.80 3.36
N VAL A 98 11.60 -17.41 4.57
CA VAL A 98 12.04 -16.17 5.23
C VAL A 98 12.53 -16.49 6.64
N LYS A 99 13.67 -15.93 7.01
CA LYS A 99 14.21 -16.05 8.36
C LYS A 99 13.51 -15.05 9.28
N VAL A 100 12.97 -15.54 10.39
CA VAL A 100 12.29 -14.73 11.41
C VAL A 100 12.87 -15.00 12.79
N PRO A 101 12.84 -14.03 13.72
CA PRO A 101 13.16 -14.28 15.12
C PRO A 101 12.17 -15.27 15.73
N HIS A 102 12.66 -16.12 16.65
CA HIS A 102 11.80 -17.02 17.43
C HIS A 102 11.56 -16.40 18.80
N TRP A 103 10.33 -15.93 19.02
CA TRP A 103 9.90 -15.39 20.32
C TRP A 103 8.98 -16.39 21.01
N VAL A 104 9.31 -16.72 22.25
CA VAL A 104 8.51 -17.58 23.12
C VAL A 104 7.92 -16.71 24.20
N ARG A 105 6.59 -16.71 24.32
CA ARG A 105 5.89 -15.96 25.37
C ARG A 105 6.28 -16.52 26.73
N GLY A 106 6.72 -15.66 27.63
CA GLY A 106 6.97 -15.99 29.03
C GLY A 106 5.68 -15.95 29.86
N VAL A 107 5.83 -16.08 31.18
CA VAL A 107 4.71 -15.84 32.10
C VAL A 107 4.46 -14.35 32.19
N GLU A 108 3.21 -13.94 31.97
CA GLU A 108 2.76 -12.56 32.15
C GLU A 108 1.94 -12.44 33.43
N THR A 109 2.30 -11.49 34.29
CA THR A 109 1.62 -11.23 35.56
C THR A 109 1.34 -9.74 35.71
N GLY A 110 0.17 -9.40 36.24
CA GLY A 110 -0.23 -8.03 36.50
C GLY A 110 -1.19 -7.96 37.67
N GLU A 111 -1.11 -6.89 38.44
CA GLU A 111 -1.91 -6.68 39.63
C GLU A 111 -2.50 -5.26 39.61
N LEU A 112 -3.76 -5.14 40.04
CA LEU A 112 -4.41 -3.85 40.22
C LEU A 112 -3.92 -3.21 41.52
N VAL A 113 -3.10 -2.16 41.41
CA VAL A 113 -2.50 -1.49 42.57
C VAL A 113 -3.37 -0.40 43.18
N ASP A 114 -4.20 0.30 42.39
CA ASP A 114 -5.13 1.34 42.86
C ASP A 114 -6.24 1.61 41.83
N TYR A 115 -7.41 2.11 42.29
CA TYR A 115 -8.50 2.62 41.45
C TYR A 115 -9.45 3.52 42.25
N LYS A 116 -10.06 4.49 41.56
CA LYS A 116 -11.00 5.44 42.19
C LYS A 116 -12.20 4.70 42.81
N GLY A 117 -12.42 4.90 44.10
CA GLY A 117 -13.53 4.27 44.83
C GLY A 117 -13.24 2.87 45.37
N ARG A 118 -11.96 2.47 45.43
CA ARG A 118 -11.52 1.22 46.06
C ARG A 118 -11.90 1.19 47.55
N PRO A 119 -12.61 0.15 48.02
CA PRO A 119 -12.78 -0.11 49.45
C PRO A 119 -11.49 -0.67 50.07
N ASP A 120 -11.20 -0.29 51.31
CA ASP A 120 -10.04 -0.78 52.04
C ASP A 120 -10.11 -2.31 52.26
N GLY A 121 -8.97 -2.99 52.11
CA GLY A 121 -8.84 -4.42 52.39
C GLY A 121 -9.30 -5.38 51.28
N ILE A 122 -9.70 -4.88 50.10
CA ILE A 122 -10.08 -5.73 48.96
C ILE A 122 -8.93 -5.85 47.95
N THR A 123 -8.63 -7.10 47.54
CA THR A 123 -7.72 -7.43 46.45
C THR A 123 -8.52 -8.03 45.29
N GLN A 124 -8.45 -7.41 44.11
CA GLN A 124 -9.10 -7.91 42.90
C GLN A 124 -8.04 -8.46 41.94
N ARG A 125 -8.16 -9.74 41.58
CA ARG A 125 -7.29 -10.35 40.56
C ARG A 125 -7.72 -9.87 39.18
N VAL A 126 -6.76 -9.37 38.41
CA VAL A 126 -6.94 -9.08 36.98
C VAL A 126 -6.44 -10.28 36.19
N VAL A 127 -7.25 -10.78 35.26
CA VAL A 127 -6.81 -11.81 34.32
C VAL A 127 -6.05 -11.10 33.20
N LEU A 128 -4.76 -11.42 33.08
CA LEU A 128 -4.00 -11.08 31.87
C LEU A 128 -4.20 -12.22 30.87
N THR A 129 -4.76 -11.92 29.71
CA THR A 129 -4.89 -12.83 28.55
C THR A 129 -3.85 -12.51 27.50
#